data_AF-A0A964BQ49-F1
#
_entry.id   AF-A0A964BQ49-F1
#
_cell.length_a   1.000
_cell.length_b   1.000
_cell.length_c   1.000
_cell.angle_alpha   90.00
_cell.angle_beta   90.00
_cell.angle_gamma   90.00
#
_symmetry.space_group_name_H-M   'P 1'
#
loop_
_entity.id
_entity.type
_entity.pdbx_description
1 polymer ?
#
loop_
_entity_poly.entity_id
_entity_poly.type
_entity_poly.pdbx_seq_one_letter_code
_entity_poly.pdbx_strand_id
1 'polypeptide(L)' 'MNKNNQSSNLDLSSIQKPITNAPPEVKQIIEEVLKLEKDKLYLKTPRNINEDILKIIKKVVQ' A
#
# COMPACT_ATOMS: atom_id res chain seq x y z
N MET A 1 32.65 -17.84 10.59
CA MET A 1 32.06 -16.81 9.72
C MET A 1 31.48 -17.51 8.50
N ASN A 2 30.18 -17.81 8.47
CA ASN A 2 29.51 -18.35 7.28
C ASN A 2 28.16 -17.64 7.12
N LYS A 3 28.07 -16.85 6.05
CA LYS A 3 26.86 -16.14 5.62
C LYS A 3 25.93 -17.14 4.95
N ASN A 4 24.91 -17.61 5.67
CA ASN A 4 23.82 -18.35 5.04
C ASN A 4 22.90 -17.35 4.34
N ASN A 5 22.99 -17.32 3.00
CA ASN A 5 22.08 -16.63 2.11
C ASN A 5 20.64 -17.14 2.33
N GLN A 6 19.83 -16.37 3.05
CA GLN A 6 18.38 -16.52 3.04
C GLN A 6 17.83 -15.75 1.84
N SER A 7 18.03 -16.29 0.64
CA SER A 7 17.17 -15.99 -0.49
C SER A 7 15.84 -16.71 -0.26
N SER A 8 15.04 -16.18 0.67
CA SER A 8 13.68 -16.64 0.87
C SER A 8 12.90 -16.31 -0.39
N ASN A 9 12.36 -17.36 -1.00
CA ASN A 9 11.27 -17.26 -1.93
C ASN A 9 10.11 -16.60 -1.15
N LEU A 10 10.07 -15.27 -1.12
CA LEU A 10 8.98 -14.52 -0.51
C LEU A 10 7.73 -14.97 -1.27
N ASP A 11 6.94 -15.81 -0.63
CA ASP A 11 5.65 -16.25 -1.14
C ASP A 11 4.85 -14.98 -1.47
N LEU A 12 4.82 -14.61 -2.75
CA LEU A 12 4.19 -13.39 -3.24
C LEU A 12 2.70 -13.38 -2.88
N SER A 13 2.10 -14.55 -2.68
CA SER A 13 0.73 -14.67 -2.21
C SER A 13 0.56 -14.10 -0.80
N SER A 14 1.53 -14.31 0.09
CA SER A 14 1.47 -13.82 1.46
C SER A 14 1.47 -12.29 1.55
N ILE A 15 2.16 -11.62 0.62
CA ILE A 15 2.23 -10.16 0.52
C ILE A 15 0.92 -9.58 -0.04
N GLN A 16 0.21 -10.35 -0.87
CA GLN A 16 -1.07 -9.93 -1.47
C GLN A 16 -2.29 -10.21 -0.59
N LYS A 17 -2.19 -11.10 0.41
CA LYS A 17 -3.29 -11.43 1.35
C LYS A 17 -4.02 -10.21 1.93
N PRO A 18 -3.33 -9.14 2.37
CA PRO A 18 -4.00 -7.94 2.88
C PRO A 18 -4.88 -7.22 1.84
N ILE A 19 -4.59 -7.41 0.55
CA ILE A 19 -5.35 -6.83 -0.56
C ILE A 19 -6.46 -7.78 -1.00
N THR A 20 -6.17 -9.08 -1.10
CA THR A 20 -7.15 -10.08 -1.57
C THR A 20 -8.23 -10.39 -0.55
N ASN A 21 -7.89 -10.35 0.75
CA ASN A 21 -8.79 -10.74 1.82
C ASN A 21 -9.38 -9.53 2.56
N ALA A 22 -9.00 -8.32 2.18
CA ALA A 22 -9.56 -7.12 2.75
C ALA A 22 -11.06 -7.00 2.42
N PRO A 23 -11.88 -6.47 3.34
CA PRO A 23 -13.22 -6.01 3.02
C PRO A 23 -13.21 -5.05 1.81
N PRO A 24 -14.30 -4.98 1.02
CA PRO A 24 -14.36 -4.16 -0.19
C PRO A 24 -13.90 -2.71 0.01
N GLU A 25 -14.34 -2.07 1.11
CA GLU A 25 -13.95 -0.71 1.49
C GLU A 25 -12.44 -0.60 1.76
N VAL A 26 -11.87 -1.55 2.51
CA VAL A 26 -10.44 -1.56 2.82
C VAL A 26 -9.61 -1.79 1.55
N LYS A 27 -10.06 -2.69 0.67
CA LYS A 27 -9.41 -2.94 -0.62
C LYS A 27 -9.40 -1.67 -1.48
N GLN A 28 -10.52 -0.96 -1.54
CA GLN A 28 -10.63 0.30 -2.28
C GLN A 28 -9.71 1.38 -1.70
N ILE A 29 -9.61 1.50 -0.37
CA ILE A 29 -8.66 2.42 0.28
C ILE A 29 -7.21 2.08 -0.13
N ILE A 30 -6.82 0.80 -0.08
CA ILE A 30 -5.46 0.37 -0.46
C ILE A 30 -5.16 0.71 -1.92
N GLU A 31 -6.09 0.43 -2.84
CA GLU A 31 -5.93 0.72 -4.27
C GLU A 31 -5.77 2.22 -4.55
N GLU A 32 -6.55 3.08 -3.89
CA GLU A 32 -6.45 4.54 -4.04
C GLU A 32 -5.16 5.11 -3.44
N VAL A 33 -4.68 4.55 -2.32
CA VAL A 33 -3.39 4.93 -1.72
C VAL A 33 -2.22 4.54 -2.62
N LEU A 34 -2.26 3.35 -3.25
CA LEU A 34 -1.23 2.93 -4.21
C LEU A 34 -1.19 3.84 -5.45
N LYS A 35 -2.35 4.31 -5.93
CA LYS A 35 -2.42 5.32 -7.00
C LYS A 35 -1.78 6.63 -6.55
N LEU A 36 -2.12 7.12 -5.35
CA LEU A 36 -1.54 8.33 -4.77
C LEU A 36 -0.01 8.25 -4.63
N GLU A 37 0.51 7.10 -4.20
CA GLU A 37 1.95 6.87 -4.10
C GLU A 37 2.61 6.94 -5.48
N LYS A 38 2.05 6.27 -6.49
CA LYS A 38 2.54 6.32 -7.87
C LYS A 38 2.53 7.74 -8.43
N ASP A 39 1.46 8.49 -8.17
CA ASP A 39 1.29 9.88 -8.62
C ASP A 39 2.23 10.85 -7.89
N LYS A 40 2.84 10.44 -6.78
CA LYS A 40 3.75 11.27 -5.99
C LYS A 40 5.18 10.74 -5.96
N LEU A 41 5.46 9.60 -6.61
CA LEU A 41 6.76 8.94 -6.61
C LEU A 41 7.89 9.83 -7.14
N TYR A 42 7.57 10.77 -8.05
CA TYR A 42 8.54 11.74 -8.58
C TYR A 42 8.84 12.91 -7.61
N LEU A 43 8.06 13.07 -6.54
CA LEU A 43 8.26 14.14 -5.56
C LEU A 43 9.33 13.72 -4.55
N LYS A 44 10.42 14.48 -4.50
CA LYS A 44 11.51 14.29 -3.51
C LYS A 44 11.02 14.41 -2.06
N THR A 45 9.92 15.12 -1.84
CA THR A 45 9.25 15.24 -0.54
C THR A 45 7.74 15.41 -0.77
N PRO A 46 6.97 14.32 -0.70
CA PRO A 46 5.52 14.38 -0.88
C PRO A 46 4.89 15.24 0.22
N ARG A 47 4.14 16.27 -0.17
CA ARG A 47 3.36 17.10 0.78
C ARG A 47 1.93 16.57 0.91
N ASN A 48 1.32 16.84 2.05
CA ASN A 48 -0.10 16.61 2.34
C ASN A 48 -0.57 15.14 2.24
N ILE A 49 0.34 14.16 2.37
CA ILE A 49 -0.01 12.73 2.29
C ILE A 49 -1.12 12.35 3.28
N ASN A 50 -1.04 12.85 4.51
CA ASN A 50 -2.04 12.56 5.53
C ASN A 50 -3.44 13.07 5.15
N GLU A 51 -3.52 14.29 4.57
CA GLU A 51 -4.79 14.87 4.13
C GLU A 51 -5.38 14.09 2.95
N ASP A 52 -4.53 13.65 2.02
CA ASP A 52 -4.98 12.87 0.87
C ASP A 52 -5.46 11.47 1.29
N ILE A 53 -4.76 10.81 2.22
CA ILE A 53 -5.20 9.53 2.80
C ILE A 53 -6.53 9.72 3.55
N LEU A 54 -6.65 10.77 4.37
CA LEU A 54 -7.89 11.06 5.09
C LEU A 54 -9.06 11.29 4.14
N LYS A 55 -8.82 12.00 3.02
CA LYS A 55 -9.82 12.22 1.97
C LYS A 55 -10.24 10.93 1.29
N ILE A 56 -9.29 10.02 1.00
CA ILE A 56 -9.57 8.69 0.46
C ILE A 56 -10.47 7.90 1.42
N ILE A 57 -10.11 7.83 2.71
CA ILE A 57 -10.89 7.09 3.71
C ILE A 57 -12.31 7.65 3.81
N LYS A 58 -12.47 8.97 3.93
CA LYS A 58 -13.78 9.62 3.99
C LYS A 58 -14.61 9.29 2.75
N LYS A 59 -14.03 9.33 1.55
CA LYS A 59 -14.73 9.02 0.30
C LYS A 59 -15.25 7.58 0.24
N VAL A 60 -14.53 6.63 0.83
CA VAL A 60 -14.88 5.20 0.73
C VAL A 60 -15.88 4.78 1.82
N VAL A 61 -15.80 5.39 3.00
CA VAL A 61 -16.61 4.99 4.18
C VAL A 61 -17.92 5.80 4.31
N GLN A 62 -18.04 6.95 3.63
CA GLN A 62 -19.23 7.82 3.70
C GLN A 62 -20.41 7.34 2.86
#